data_AF-A0A1Y3P843-F1
#
_entry.id   AF-A0A1Y3P843-F1
#
_cell.length_a   1.000
_cell.length_b   1.000
_cell.length_c   1.000
_cell.angle_alpha   90.00
_cell.angle_beta   90.00
_cell.angle_gamma   90.00
#
_symmetry.space_group_name_H-M   'P 1'
#
loop_
_entity.id
_entity.type
_entity.pdbx_description
1 polymer ?
#
loop_
_entity_poly.entity_id
_entity_poly.type
_entity_poly.pdbx_seq_one_letter_code
_entity_poly.pdbx_strand_id
1 'polypeptide(L)'
;MHRKLGLIIFVVIAMSVTLVVLPWVATFHNAPLSTTPADWGVFGDYFGGVLSIPVSIFGFVALLITIKIQREAMEMQMAALKAQWKSIEQDKEARDDEVYSRQSLECFNEALSKLINPTDGRLYRNRVAWLESARLILTAKNLSARITSKSVRETYEAAEKVLRSRFSTLLNPDNNPDTIQPTYFYVMDWDRWMENRRQQPIDKTSAFVIYRFASWQRDEFDELDEIRDEVDPQLINRRYFGARQYVEHGDIDNC
;
A
#
# COMPACT_ATOMS: atom_id res chain seq x y z
N MET A 1 26.59 34.21 0.35
CA MET A 1 26.43 34.26 -1.13
C MET A 1 26.40 35.70 -1.66
N HIS A 2 25.64 36.62 -1.06
CA HIS A 2 25.50 38.02 -1.51
C HIS A 2 26.81 38.84 -1.60
N ARG A 3 27.77 38.69 -0.66
CA ARG A 3 29.08 39.39 -0.75
C ARG A 3 29.93 38.98 -1.95
N LYS A 4 29.87 37.71 -2.38
CA LYS A 4 30.63 37.21 -3.53
C LYS A 4 30.03 37.67 -4.85
N LEU A 5 28.69 37.69 -4.93
CA LEU A 5 27.96 38.19 -6.10
C LEU A 5 28.21 39.69 -6.32
N GLY A 6 28.14 40.50 -5.26
CA GLY A 6 28.43 41.94 -5.33
C GLY A 6 29.87 42.23 -5.79
N LEU A 7 30.84 41.42 -5.36
CA LEU A 7 32.24 41.56 -5.76
C LEU A 7 32.45 41.21 -7.24
N ILE A 8 31.78 40.18 -7.75
CA ILE A 8 31.84 39.80 -9.17
C ILE A 8 31.23 40.91 -10.06
N ILE A 9 30.07 41.44 -9.67
CA ILE A 9 29.41 42.54 -10.40
C ILE A 9 30.32 43.78 -10.44
N PHE A 10 30.94 44.13 -9.31
CA PHE A 10 31.88 45.25 -9.23
C PHE A 10 33.09 45.06 -10.14
N VAL A 11 33.69 43.86 -10.17
CA VAL A 11 34.84 43.55 -11.03
C VAL A 11 34.46 43.62 -12.52
N VAL A 12 33.28 43.12 -12.91
CA VAL A 12 32.80 43.17 -14.29
C VAL A 12 32.56 44.62 -14.75
N ILE A 13 31.96 45.45 -13.90
CA ILE A 13 31.74 46.87 -14.17
C ILE A 13 33.09 47.60 -14.28
N ALA A 14 33.99 47.41 -13.31
CA ALA A 14 35.30 48.04 -13.31
C ALA A 14 36.13 47.65 -14.55
N MET A 15 36.10 46.38 -14.94
CA MET A 15 36.77 45.88 -16.14
C MET A 15 36.17 46.47 -17.43
N SER A 16 34.84 46.59 -17.50
CA SER A 16 34.15 47.18 -18.65
C SER A 16 34.48 48.68 -18.79
N VAL A 17 34.52 49.42 -17.68
CA VAL A 17 34.92 50.84 -17.67
C VAL A 17 36.40 50.99 -18.04
N THR A 18 37.27 50.13 -17.51
CA THR A 18 38.71 50.16 -17.80
C THR A 18 38.98 49.92 -19.29
N LEU A 19 38.24 49.01 -19.92
CA LEU A 19 38.34 48.72 -21.36
C LEU A 19 37.99 49.93 -22.24
N VAL A 20 37.09 50.80 -21.78
CA VAL A 20 36.63 52.00 -22.51
C VAL A 20 37.54 53.20 -22.23
N VAL A 21 37.93 53.39 -20.96
CA VAL A 21 38.70 54.56 -20.52
C VAL A 21 40.17 54.49 -20.91
N LEU A 22 40.80 53.30 -20.82
CA LEU A 22 42.25 53.17 -21.10
C LEU A 22 42.65 53.57 -22.53
N PRO A 23 41.97 53.08 -23.60
CA PRO A 23 42.31 53.49 -24.97
C PRO A 23 42.12 54.99 -25.16
N TRP A 24 41.03 55.55 -24.62
CA TRP A 24 40.73 56.98 -24.72
C TRP A 24 41.82 57.82 -24.05
N VAL A 25 42.19 57.50 -22.80
CA VAL A 25 43.27 58.21 -22.07
C VAL A 25 44.59 58.07 -22.82
N ALA A 26 44.95 56.89 -23.33
CA ALA A 26 46.19 56.69 -24.07
C ALA A 26 46.29 57.60 -25.31
N THR A 27 45.20 57.76 -26.07
CA THR A 27 45.17 58.63 -27.26
C THR A 27 45.04 60.11 -26.96
N PHE A 28 44.31 60.51 -25.91
CA PHE A 28 43.90 61.90 -25.68
C PHE A 28 44.53 62.56 -24.44
N HIS A 29 45.49 61.91 -23.76
CA HIS A 29 46.10 62.45 -22.53
C HIS A 29 46.71 63.86 -22.65
N ASN A 30 47.13 64.28 -23.85
CA ASN A 30 47.74 65.60 -24.07
C ASN A 30 46.76 66.64 -24.66
N ALA A 31 45.48 66.32 -24.83
CA ALA A 31 44.50 67.25 -25.38
C ALA A 31 43.95 68.19 -24.29
N PRO A 32 43.76 69.50 -24.57
CA PRO A 32 43.10 70.42 -23.65
C PRO A 32 41.61 70.08 -23.49
N LEU A 33 41.06 70.33 -22.29
CA LEU A 33 39.63 70.16 -22.02
C LEU A 33 38.80 71.09 -22.92
N SER A 34 37.83 70.51 -23.64
CA SER A 34 36.96 71.28 -24.53
C SER A 34 35.93 72.11 -23.74
N THR A 35 35.76 73.36 -24.15
CA THR A 35 34.76 74.31 -23.63
C THR A 35 33.47 74.31 -24.44
N THR A 36 33.42 73.60 -25.58
CA THR A 36 32.25 73.49 -26.44
C THR A 36 31.38 72.29 -26.01
N PRO A 37 30.10 72.48 -25.67
CA PRO A 37 29.21 71.39 -25.26
C PRO A 37 29.00 70.28 -26.30
N ALA A 38 29.18 70.58 -27.59
CA ALA A 38 29.02 69.61 -28.67
C ALA A 38 30.04 68.46 -28.60
N ASP A 39 31.28 68.75 -28.18
CA ASP A 39 32.35 67.75 -28.08
C ASP A 39 32.07 66.74 -26.96
N TRP A 40 31.37 67.17 -25.91
CA TRP A 40 30.92 66.30 -24.81
C TRP A 40 29.80 65.35 -25.25
N GLY A 41 28.98 65.74 -26.24
CA GLY A 41 28.01 64.84 -26.87
C GLY A 41 28.68 63.71 -27.62
N VAL A 42 29.68 64.03 -28.46
CA VAL A 42 30.46 63.03 -29.22
C VAL A 42 31.25 62.10 -28.30
N PHE A 43 31.80 62.63 -27.20
CA PHE A 43 32.42 61.82 -26.14
C PHE A 43 31.43 60.84 -25.51
N GLY A 44 30.22 61.30 -25.20
CA GLY A 44 29.15 60.45 -24.66
C GLY A 44 28.76 59.32 -25.63
N ASP A 45 28.70 59.60 -26.93
CA ASP A 45 28.39 58.61 -27.96
C ASP A 45 29.46 57.51 -28.06
N TYR A 46 30.74 57.88 -27.97
CA TYR A 46 31.84 56.90 -27.92
C TYR A 46 31.75 56.01 -26.68
N PHE A 47 31.57 56.60 -25.49
CA PHE A 47 31.44 55.85 -24.25
C PHE A 47 30.21 54.94 -24.25
N GLY A 48 29.05 55.46 -24.67
CA GLY A 48 27.81 54.70 -24.77
C GLY A 48 27.94 53.54 -25.77
N GLY A 49 28.52 53.80 -26.95
CA GLY A 49 28.74 52.80 -27.99
C GLY A 49 29.68 51.69 -27.56
N VAL A 50 30.87 52.01 -27.05
CA VAL A 50 31.87 51.00 -26.67
C VAL A 50 31.45 50.24 -25.41
N LEU A 51 30.83 50.90 -24.43
CA LEU A 51 30.38 50.26 -23.19
C LEU A 51 29.17 49.33 -23.41
N SER A 52 28.34 49.61 -24.41
CA SER A 52 27.18 48.76 -24.74
C SER A 52 27.54 47.34 -25.15
N ILE A 53 28.68 47.15 -25.83
CA ILE A 53 29.15 45.85 -26.34
C ILE A 53 29.45 44.86 -25.20
N PRO A 54 30.36 45.15 -24.25
CA PRO A 54 30.65 44.23 -23.15
C PRO A 54 29.43 44.02 -22.25
N VAL A 55 28.65 45.07 -21.96
CA VAL A 55 27.42 44.96 -21.15
C VAL A 55 26.42 44.00 -21.79
N SER A 56 26.23 44.08 -23.12
CA SER A 56 25.32 43.19 -23.86
C SER A 56 25.80 41.74 -23.84
N ILE A 57 27.11 41.51 -24.00
CA ILE A 57 27.70 40.16 -23.93
C ILE A 57 27.49 39.54 -22.54
N PHE A 58 27.80 40.29 -21.47
CA PHE A 58 27.59 39.80 -20.10
C PHE A 58 26.11 39.59 -19.78
N GLY A 59 25.23 40.48 -20.26
CA GLY A 59 23.78 40.32 -20.13
C GLY A 59 23.28 39.04 -20.79
N PHE A 60 23.76 38.75 -22.00
CA PHE A 60 23.42 37.52 -22.72
C PHE A 60 23.93 36.27 -22.00
N VAL A 61 25.17 36.26 -21.52
CA VAL A 61 25.73 35.14 -20.75
C VAL A 61 24.96 34.91 -19.45
N ALA A 62 24.62 35.99 -18.73
CA ALA A 62 23.82 35.91 -17.51
C ALA A 62 22.43 35.32 -17.78
N LEU A 63 21.81 35.70 -18.89
CA LEU A 63 20.52 35.17 -19.33
C LEU A 63 20.62 33.68 -19.67
N LEU A 64 21.66 33.25 -20.40
CA LEU A 64 21.90 31.82 -20.68
C LEU A 64 22.10 30.99 -19.41
N ILE A 65 22.89 31.49 -18.47
CA ILE A 65 23.09 30.84 -17.16
C ILE A 65 21.75 30.74 -16.41
N THR A 66 20.96 31.81 -16.42
CA THR A 66 19.65 31.84 -15.76
C THR A 66 18.71 30.80 -16.37
N ILE A 67 18.63 30.71 -17.70
CA ILE A 67 17.81 29.71 -18.41
C ILE A 67 18.26 28.30 -18.05
N LYS A 68 19.57 28.05 -18.00
CA LYS A 68 20.12 26.74 -17.62
C LYS A 68 19.72 26.36 -16.20
N ILE A 69 19.89 27.27 -15.23
CA ILE A 69 19.50 27.04 -13.84
C ILE A 69 17.99 26.80 -13.72
N GLN A 70 17.17 27.58 -14.43
CA GLN A 70 15.72 27.41 -14.44
C GLN A 70 15.32 26.04 -14.99
N ARG A 71 15.97 25.58 -16.06
CA ARG A 71 15.73 24.25 -16.64
C ARG A 71 16.09 23.14 -15.65
N GLU A 72 17.27 23.21 -15.04
CA GLU A 72 17.70 22.23 -14.04
C GLU A 72 16.74 22.20 -12.83
N ALA A 73 16.28 23.36 -12.37
CA ALA A 73 15.28 23.46 -11.32
C ALA A 73 13.94 22.81 -11.70
N MET A 74 13.46 23.02 -12.93
CA MET A 74 12.24 22.39 -13.44
C MET A 74 12.38 20.87 -13.55
N GLU A 75 13.52 20.38 -14.04
CA GLU A 75 13.79 18.94 -14.14
C GLU A 75 13.82 18.27 -12.75
N MET A 76 14.44 18.91 -11.75
CA MET A 76 14.41 18.43 -10.36
C MET A 76 13.00 18.43 -9.76
N GLN A 77 12.22 19.49 -9.98
CA GLN A 77 10.82 19.55 -9.51
C GLN A 77 9.97 18.45 -10.14
N MET A 78 10.13 18.20 -11.45
CA MET A 78 9.39 17.15 -12.16
C MET A 78 9.78 15.75 -11.65
N ALA A 79 11.07 15.52 -11.39
CA ALA A 79 11.56 14.25 -10.83
C ALA A 79 10.99 14.00 -9.43
N ALA A 80 10.98 15.02 -8.56
CA ALA A 80 10.40 14.94 -7.22
C ALA A 80 8.89 14.66 -7.28
N LEU A 81 8.16 15.36 -8.15
CA LEU A 81 6.73 15.16 -8.36
C LEU A 81 6.44 13.74 -8.85
N LYS A 82 7.20 13.23 -9.82
CA LYS A 82 7.05 11.86 -10.33
C LYS A 82 7.30 10.81 -9.25
N ALA A 83 8.31 11.01 -8.40
CA ALA A 83 8.58 10.13 -7.27
C ALA A 83 7.41 10.14 -6.27
N GLN A 84 6.84 11.31 -5.99
CA GLN A 84 5.68 11.45 -5.11
C GLN A 84 4.41 10.79 -5.67
N TRP A 85 4.14 10.93 -6.98
CA TRP A 85 3.01 10.24 -7.61
C TRP A 85 3.17 8.72 -7.54
N LYS A 86 4.39 8.21 -7.74
CA LYS A 86 4.67 6.78 -7.61
C LYS A 86 4.43 6.28 -6.18
N SER A 87 4.83 7.05 -5.16
CA SER A 87 4.57 6.64 -3.77
C SER A 87 3.08 6.69 -3.43
N ILE A 88 2.34 7.70 -3.90
CA ILE A 88 0.89 7.80 -3.69
C ILE A 88 0.16 6.61 -4.31
N GLU A 89 0.54 6.19 -5.52
CA GLU A 89 -0.09 5.03 -6.16
C GLU A 89 0.19 3.74 -5.38
N GLN A 90 1.44 3.55 -4.92
CA GLN A 90 1.80 2.40 -4.08
C GLN A 90 1.06 2.41 -2.73
N ASP A 91 0.94 3.57 -2.09
CA ASP A 91 0.20 3.72 -0.84
C ASP A 91 -1.29 3.44 -1.03
N LYS A 92 -1.85 3.84 -2.17
CA LYS A 92 -3.24 3.57 -2.52
C LYS A 92 -3.49 2.07 -2.74
N GLU A 93 -2.63 1.40 -3.50
CA GLU A 93 -2.71 -0.06 -3.70
C GLU A 93 -2.61 -0.82 -2.37
N ALA A 94 -1.65 -0.45 -1.51
CA ALA A 94 -1.50 -1.06 -0.19
C ALA A 94 -2.73 -0.85 0.70
N ARG A 95 -3.30 0.36 0.66
CA ARG A 95 -4.53 0.70 1.39
C ARG A 95 -5.73 -0.08 0.88
N ASP A 96 -5.88 -0.21 -0.45
CA ASP A 96 -6.99 -0.95 -1.04
C ASP A 96 -6.90 -2.44 -0.69
N ASP A 97 -5.70 -3.03 -0.70
CA ASP A 97 -5.45 -4.40 -0.25
C ASP A 97 -5.80 -4.60 1.23
N GLU A 98 -5.42 -3.66 2.12
CA GLU A 98 -5.78 -3.70 3.54
C GLU A 98 -7.30 -3.64 3.72
N VAL A 99 -7.99 -2.78 2.98
CA VAL A 99 -9.46 -2.68 3.00
C VAL A 99 -10.11 -3.98 2.54
N TYR A 100 -9.63 -4.59 1.45
CA TYR A 100 -10.16 -5.88 0.97
C TYR A 100 -9.96 -7.00 1.97
N SER A 101 -8.76 -7.10 2.56
CA SER A 101 -8.46 -8.07 3.61
C SER A 101 -9.41 -7.91 4.79
N ARG A 102 -9.52 -6.69 5.32
CA ARG A 102 -10.40 -6.37 6.45
C ARG A 102 -11.87 -6.69 6.17
N GLN A 103 -12.41 -6.21 5.06
CA GLN A 103 -13.81 -6.43 4.70
C GLN A 103 -14.13 -7.91 4.48
N SER A 104 -13.18 -8.66 3.90
CA SER A 104 -13.30 -10.11 3.73
C SER A 104 -13.37 -10.83 5.07
N LEU A 105 -12.48 -10.52 6.01
CA LEU A 105 -12.49 -11.09 7.36
C LEU A 105 -13.75 -10.70 8.15
N GLU A 106 -14.23 -9.47 7.99
CA GLU A 106 -15.50 -9.01 8.58
C GLU A 106 -16.68 -9.82 8.04
N CYS A 107 -16.75 -10.06 6.72
CA CYS A 107 -17.77 -10.91 6.11
C CYS A 107 -17.75 -12.34 6.67
N PHE A 108 -16.58 -12.94 6.90
CA PHE A 108 -16.49 -14.26 7.53
C PHE A 108 -16.96 -14.27 8.98
N ASN A 109 -16.61 -13.26 9.77
CA ASN A 109 -17.07 -13.15 11.15
C ASN A 109 -18.59 -12.97 11.21
N GLU A 110 -19.16 -12.15 10.32
CA GLU A 110 -20.61 -12.01 10.21
C GLU A 110 -21.26 -13.32 9.74
N ALA A 111 -20.67 -14.00 8.76
CA ALA A 111 -21.14 -15.31 8.33
C ALA A 111 -21.19 -16.33 9.48
N LEU A 112 -20.17 -16.32 10.35
CA LEU A 112 -20.11 -17.19 11.53
C LEU A 112 -21.19 -16.81 12.54
N SER A 113 -21.35 -15.52 12.83
CA SER A 113 -22.34 -15.05 13.82
C SER A 113 -23.77 -15.38 13.41
N LYS A 114 -24.08 -15.34 12.11
CA LYS A 114 -25.39 -15.73 11.58
C LYS A 114 -25.71 -17.20 11.84
N LEU A 115 -24.69 -18.05 11.87
CA LEU A 115 -24.86 -19.48 12.15
C LEU A 115 -24.98 -19.80 13.64
N ILE A 116 -24.78 -18.82 14.53
CA ILE A 116 -24.89 -19.01 15.97
C ILE A 116 -26.25 -18.48 16.42
N ASN A 117 -26.99 -19.31 17.16
CA ASN A 117 -28.26 -18.91 17.74
C ASN A 117 -27.99 -17.97 18.93
N PRO A 118 -28.58 -16.76 18.96
CA PRO A 118 -28.33 -15.77 20.02
C PRO A 118 -28.69 -16.24 21.43
N THR A 119 -29.56 -17.24 21.57
CA THR A 119 -30.13 -17.65 22.85
C THR A 119 -29.30 -18.74 23.53
N ASP A 120 -28.80 -19.73 22.77
CA ASP A 120 -28.15 -20.93 23.30
C ASP A 120 -26.70 -21.11 22.82
N GLY A 121 -26.22 -20.25 21.91
CA GLY A 121 -24.87 -20.33 21.33
C GLY A 121 -24.64 -21.54 20.43
N ARG A 122 -25.70 -22.32 20.12
CA ARG A 122 -25.61 -23.51 19.26
C ARG A 122 -25.83 -23.16 17.80
N LEU A 123 -25.65 -24.15 16.92
CA LEU A 123 -25.85 -23.97 15.50
C LEU A 123 -27.30 -23.61 15.17
N TYR A 124 -27.49 -22.43 14.58
CA TYR A 124 -28.81 -21.89 14.30
C TYR A 124 -29.43 -22.59 13.08
N ARG A 125 -30.50 -23.32 13.36
CA ARG A 125 -31.25 -24.09 12.36
C ARG A 125 -32.23 -23.20 11.58
N ASN A 126 -31.71 -22.24 10.82
CA ASN A 126 -32.52 -21.29 10.08
C ASN A 126 -32.05 -21.17 8.62
N ARG A 127 -32.94 -21.44 7.66
CA ARG A 127 -32.61 -21.41 6.22
C ARG A 127 -32.04 -20.07 5.76
N VAL A 128 -32.59 -18.96 6.22
CA VAL A 128 -32.15 -17.60 5.82
C VAL A 128 -30.75 -17.34 6.35
N ALA A 129 -30.49 -17.69 7.61
CA ALA A 129 -29.17 -17.55 8.21
C ALA A 129 -28.09 -18.34 7.46
N TRP A 130 -28.39 -19.59 7.06
CA TRP A 130 -27.48 -20.41 6.26
C TRP A 130 -27.23 -19.82 4.86
N LEU A 131 -28.27 -19.31 4.20
CA LEU A 131 -28.14 -18.63 2.90
C LEU A 131 -27.31 -17.34 2.99
N GLU A 132 -27.56 -16.52 4.01
CA GLU A 132 -26.79 -15.29 4.25
C GLU A 132 -25.33 -15.62 4.53
N SER A 133 -25.07 -16.57 5.43
CA SER A 133 -23.73 -17.01 5.78
C SER A 133 -22.95 -17.52 4.55
N ALA A 134 -23.57 -18.36 3.72
CA ALA A 134 -22.95 -18.85 2.49
C ALA A 134 -22.64 -17.72 1.49
N ARG A 135 -23.52 -16.73 1.34
CA ARG A 135 -23.28 -15.58 0.46
C ARG A 135 -22.15 -14.70 0.98
N LEU A 136 -22.09 -14.48 2.29
CA LEU A 136 -21.01 -13.74 2.93
C LEU A 136 -19.66 -14.44 2.76
N ILE A 137 -19.60 -15.77 2.88
CA ILE A 137 -18.40 -16.58 2.59
C ILE A 137 -17.94 -16.38 1.15
N LEU A 138 -18.85 -16.47 0.18
CA LEU A 138 -18.52 -16.26 -1.24
C LEU A 138 -18.05 -14.82 -1.51
N THR A 139 -18.65 -13.85 -0.83
CA THR A 139 -18.29 -12.43 -0.94
C THR A 139 -16.89 -12.19 -0.37
N ALA A 140 -16.60 -12.75 0.80
CA ALA A 140 -15.28 -12.73 1.42
C ALA A 140 -14.22 -13.33 0.49
N LYS A 141 -14.50 -14.48 -0.12
CA LYS A 141 -13.61 -15.11 -1.10
C LYS A 141 -13.37 -14.24 -2.33
N ASN A 142 -14.42 -13.62 -2.88
CA ASN A 142 -14.28 -12.70 -4.01
C ASN A 142 -13.46 -11.45 -3.67
N LEU A 143 -13.56 -10.93 -2.44
CA LEU A 143 -12.74 -9.81 -1.97
C LEU A 143 -11.27 -10.23 -1.80
N SER A 144 -11.02 -11.41 -1.23
CA SER A 144 -9.66 -11.92 -1.03
C SER A 144 -8.89 -12.13 -2.33
N ALA A 145 -9.59 -12.52 -3.40
CA ALA A 145 -9.01 -12.69 -4.73
C ALA A 145 -8.51 -11.38 -5.35
N ARG A 146 -8.92 -10.22 -4.81
CA ARG A 146 -8.47 -8.90 -5.27
C ARG A 146 -7.22 -8.39 -4.55
N ILE A 147 -6.80 -9.05 -3.47
CA ILE A 147 -5.60 -8.69 -2.72
C ILE A 147 -4.38 -8.99 -3.58
N THR A 148 -3.59 -7.97 -3.93
CA THR A 148 -2.45 -8.12 -4.83
C THR A 148 -1.12 -8.33 -4.08
N SER A 149 -0.94 -7.60 -2.98
CA SER A 149 0.27 -7.61 -2.16
C SER A 149 0.50 -8.97 -1.50
N LYS A 150 1.71 -9.50 -1.65
CA LYS A 150 2.12 -10.79 -1.10
C LYS A 150 2.06 -10.80 0.44
N SER A 151 2.56 -9.76 1.10
CA SER A 151 2.58 -9.69 2.57
C SER A 151 1.16 -9.65 3.15
N VAL A 152 0.27 -8.86 2.55
CA VAL A 152 -1.14 -8.79 2.98
C VAL A 152 -1.81 -10.14 2.76
N ARG A 153 -1.53 -10.81 1.64
CA ARG A 153 -2.07 -12.15 1.35
C ARG A 153 -1.65 -13.19 2.40
N GLU A 154 -0.37 -13.23 2.78
CA GLU A 154 0.12 -14.15 3.82
C GLU A 154 -0.59 -13.91 5.16
N THR A 155 -0.71 -12.64 5.58
CA THR A 155 -1.42 -12.31 6.84
C THR A 155 -2.91 -12.66 6.77
N TYR A 156 -3.53 -12.46 5.61
CA TYR A 156 -4.93 -12.79 5.38
C TYR A 156 -5.15 -14.30 5.42
N GLU A 157 -4.30 -15.09 4.77
CA GLU A 157 -4.39 -16.55 4.75
C GLU A 157 -4.28 -17.14 6.17
N ALA A 158 -3.34 -16.63 6.98
CA ALA A 158 -3.25 -17.00 8.39
C ALA A 158 -4.52 -16.67 9.18
N ALA A 159 -5.09 -15.47 8.98
CA ALA A 159 -6.33 -15.07 9.62
C ALA A 159 -7.54 -15.91 9.15
N GLU A 160 -7.57 -16.26 7.86
CA GLU A 160 -8.60 -17.13 7.28
C GLU A 160 -8.53 -18.54 7.89
N LYS A 161 -7.34 -19.13 8.06
CA LYS A 161 -7.16 -20.42 8.73
C LYS A 161 -7.77 -20.43 10.14
N VAL A 162 -7.55 -19.37 10.92
CA VAL A 162 -8.15 -19.22 12.25
C VAL A 162 -9.68 -19.18 12.18
N LEU A 163 -10.24 -18.40 11.25
CA LEU A 163 -11.69 -18.33 11.07
C LEU A 163 -12.26 -19.67 10.65
N ARG A 164 -11.62 -20.35 9.69
CA ARG A 164 -12.01 -21.68 9.24
C ARG A 164 -12.05 -22.68 10.38
N SER A 165 -11.03 -22.67 11.25
CA SER A 165 -11.00 -23.51 12.46
C SER A 165 -12.21 -23.25 13.36
N ARG A 166 -12.64 -21.99 13.52
CA ARG A 166 -13.87 -21.65 14.27
C ARG A 166 -15.13 -22.18 13.61
N PHE A 167 -15.24 -22.09 12.28
CA PHE A 167 -16.35 -22.71 11.54
C PHE A 167 -16.35 -24.24 11.72
N SER A 168 -15.20 -24.89 11.59
CA SER A 168 -15.06 -26.33 11.79
C SER A 168 -15.47 -26.74 13.20
N THR A 169 -15.02 -26.00 14.22
CA THR A 169 -15.40 -26.22 15.62
C THR A 169 -16.91 -26.08 15.81
N LEU A 170 -17.52 -25.04 15.24
CA LEU A 170 -18.97 -24.82 15.34
C LEU A 170 -19.75 -25.95 14.65
N LEU A 171 -19.29 -26.42 13.50
CA LEU A 171 -19.96 -27.45 12.69
C LEU A 171 -19.59 -28.87 13.11
N ASN A 172 -18.64 -29.04 14.03
CA ASN A 172 -18.20 -30.36 14.46
C ASN A 172 -19.40 -31.14 15.05
N PRO A 173 -19.68 -32.35 14.54
CA PRO A 173 -20.68 -33.25 15.09
C PRO A 173 -20.60 -33.48 16.61
N ASP A 174 -19.39 -33.44 17.20
CA ASP A 174 -19.22 -33.60 18.66
C ASP A 174 -19.90 -32.46 19.44
N ASN A 175 -19.90 -31.25 18.87
CA ASN A 175 -20.53 -30.08 19.47
C ASN A 175 -22.02 -29.96 19.08
N ASN A 176 -22.39 -30.45 17.89
CA ASN A 176 -23.75 -30.39 17.35
C ASN A 176 -24.15 -31.74 16.74
N PRO A 177 -24.46 -32.76 17.57
CA PRO A 177 -24.70 -34.13 17.09
C PRO A 177 -25.92 -34.26 16.17
N ASP A 178 -26.87 -33.33 16.27
CA ASP A 178 -28.04 -33.28 15.39
C ASP A 178 -27.65 -33.13 13.91
N THR A 179 -26.50 -32.50 13.61
CA THR A 179 -26.04 -32.25 12.23
C THR A 179 -25.63 -33.50 11.47
N ILE A 180 -25.39 -34.61 12.18
CA ILE A 180 -25.09 -35.92 11.57
C ILE A 180 -26.32 -36.44 10.80
N GLN A 181 -27.52 -36.12 11.30
CA GLN A 181 -28.74 -36.63 10.70
C GLN A 181 -29.18 -35.71 9.55
N PRO A 182 -29.48 -36.26 8.36
CA PRO A 182 -30.03 -35.46 7.27
C PRO A 182 -31.28 -34.67 7.68
N THR A 183 -32.08 -35.24 8.59
CA THR A 183 -33.30 -34.63 9.14
C THR A 183 -33.08 -33.22 9.67
N TYR A 184 -31.91 -32.89 10.23
CA TYR A 184 -31.57 -31.54 10.69
C TYR A 184 -31.72 -30.49 9.58
N PHE A 185 -31.35 -30.83 8.35
CA PHE A 185 -31.43 -29.94 7.19
C PHE A 185 -32.82 -29.92 6.54
N TYR A 186 -33.67 -30.89 6.87
CA TYR A 186 -34.99 -31.11 6.28
C TYR A 186 -36.17 -30.83 7.23
N VAL A 187 -35.93 -30.35 8.45
CA VAL A 187 -36.95 -30.29 9.51
C VAL A 187 -38.23 -29.58 9.07
N MET A 188 -39.35 -30.22 9.41
CA MET A 188 -40.70 -29.77 9.15
C MET A 188 -41.04 -28.51 9.96
N ASP A 189 -41.33 -27.42 9.27
CA ASP A 189 -41.88 -26.19 9.82
C ASP A 189 -43.39 -26.40 10.05
N TRP A 190 -43.76 -26.53 11.34
CA TRP A 190 -45.13 -26.81 11.77
C TRP A 190 -46.09 -25.68 11.43
N ASP A 191 -45.66 -24.42 11.50
CA ASP A 191 -46.49 -23.26 11.15
C ASP A 191 -46.81 -23.27 9.65
N ARG A 192 -45.81 -23.55 8.82
CA ARG A 192 -46.02 -23.73 7.38
C ARG A 192 -46.88 -24.93 7.04
N TRP A 193 -46.73 -26.03 7.78
CA TRP A 193 -47.57 -27.21 7.59
C TRP A 193 -49.04 -26.91 7.92
N MET A 194 -49.29 -26.21 9.03
CA MET A 194 -50.63 -25.75 9.45
C MET A 194 -51.25 -24.80 8.43
N GLU A 195 -50.44 -23.95 7.79
CA GLU A 195 -50.89 -23.01 6.76
C GLU A 195 -50.88 -23.58 5.33
N ASN A 196 -50.66 -24.89 5.16
CA ASN A 196 -50.57 -25.58 3.87
C ASN A 196 -49.53 -24.96 2.91
N ARG A 197 -48.48 -24.34 3.46
CA ARG A 197 -47.36 -23.72 2.74
C ARG A 197 -46.26 -24.75 2.46
N ARG A 198 -45.52 -24.56 1.36
CA ARG A 198 -44.37 -25.43 1.03
C ARG A 198 -43.28 -25.33 2.11
N GLN A 199 -42.82 -26.49 2.57
CA GLN A 199 -41.65 -26.64 3.43
C GLN A 199 -40.41 -26.02 2.78
N GLN A 200 -39.59 -25.36 3.58
CA GLN A 200 -38.36 -24.70 3.11
C GLN A 200 -37.15 -25.23 3.88
N PRO A 201 -36.60 -26.38 3.45
CA PRO A 201 -35.39 -26.94 4.05
C PRO A 201 -34.19 -26.00 3.85
N ILE A 202 -33.13 -26.23 4.62
CA ILE A 202 -31.85 -25.54 4.41
C ILE A 202 -31.41 -25.76 2.97
N ASP A 203 -30.94 -24.69 2.33
CA ASP A 203 -30.54 -24.76 0.93
C ASP A 203 -29.27 -25.61 0.77
N LYS A 204 -29.33 -26.61 -0.13
CA LYS A 204 -28.22 -27.54 -0.34
C LYS A 204 -26.92 -26.84 -0.72
N THR A 205 -27.01 -25.76 -1.51
CA THR A 205 -25.86 -24.97 -1.93
C THR A 205 -25.25 -24.24 -0.74
N SER A 206 -26.09 -23.65 0.11
CA SER A 206 -25.59 -22.98 1.33
C SER A 206 -24.86 -23.95 2.26
N ALA A 207 -25.44 -25.13 2.50
CA ALA A 207 -24.81 -26.15 3.33
C ALA A 207 -23.47 -26.58 2.71
N PHE A 208 -23.44 -26.87 1.41
CA PHE A 208 -22.21 -27.21 0.71
C PHE A 208 -21.12 -26.13 0.84
N VAL A 209 -21.44 -24.86 0.61
CA VAL A 209 -20.47 -23.75 0.70
C VAL A 209 -19.89 -23.64 2.11
N ILE A 210 -20.74 -23.71 3.13
CA ILE A 210 -20.34 -23.59 4.54
C ILE A 210 -19.45 -24.77 4.95
N TYR A 211 -19.89 -26.01 4.69
CA TYR A 211 -19.12 -27.20 5.04
C TYR A 211 -17.82 -27.30 4.25
N ARG A 212 -17.82 -26.96 2.95
CA ARG A 212 -16.61 -26.92 2.13
C ARG A 212 -15.62 -25.87 2.62
N PHE A 213 -16.11 -24.72 3.07
CA PHE A 213 -15.25 -23.70 3.65
C PHE A 213 -14.64 -24.19 4.96
N ALA A 214 -15.43 -24.81 5.83
CA ALA A 214 -15.00 -25.29 7.14
C ALA A 214 -14.05 -26.50 7.07
N SER A 215 -14.17 -27.35 6.05
CA SER A 215 -13.31 -28.51 5.87
C SER A 215 -11.90 -28.13 5.44
N TRP A 216 -10.89 -28.80 6.02
CA TRP A 216 -9.52 -28.77 5.51
C TRP A 216 -9.50 -29.35 4.09
N GLN A 217 -8.96 -28.62 3.13
CA GLN A 217 -8.90 -29.12 1.75
C GLN A 217 -7.67 -30.04 1.61
N ARG A 218 -7.82 -31.17 0.93
CA ARG A 218 -6.76 -32.20 0.84
C ARG A 218 -5.42 -31.72 0.27
N ASP A 219 -5.42 -30.57 -0.40
CA ASP A 219 -4.26 -30.00 -1.08
C ASP A 219 -3.64 -28.82 -0.30
N GLU A 220 -4.08 -28.55 0.93
CA GLU A 220 -3.51 -27.49 1.76
C GLU A 220 -2.28 -27.97 2.54
N PHE A 221 -1.17 -27.25 2.35
CA PHE A 221 0.08 -27.44 3.07
C PHE A 221 -0.13 -27.30 4.59
N ASP A 222 0.24 -28.33 5.35
CA ASP A 222 0.29 -28.28 6.80
C ASP A 222 1.67 -27.78 7.22
N GLU A 223 1.71 -26.66 7.95
CA GLU A 223 2.95 -26.10 8.49
C GLU A 223 3.61 -27.06 9.49
N LEU A 224 2.83 -27.98 10.08
CA LEU A 224 3.36 -29.02 10.98
C LEU A 224 4.19 -30.07 10.25
N ASP A 225 4.03 -30.24 8.93
CA ASP A 225 4.85 -31.18 8.16
C ASP A 225 6.32 -30.73 8.07
N GLU A 226 6.61 -29.43 8.15
CA GLU A 226 7.99 -28.91 8.14
C GLU A 226 8.74 -29.24 9.43
N ILE A 227 8.06 -29.18 10.57
CA ILE A 227 8.66 -29.43 11.89
C ILE A 227 8.56 -30.89 12.32
N ARG A 228 7.96 -31.75 11.50
CA ARG A 228 7.71 -33.16 11.82
C ARG A 228 9.00 -33.93 12.08
N ASP A 229 10.07 -33.57 11.37
CA ASP A 229 11.39 -34.17 11.54
C ASP A 229 12.21 -33.52 12.67
N GLU A 230 11.73 -32.43 13.27
CA GLU A 230 12.40 -31.66 14.34
C GLU A 230 11.80 -31.92 15.74
N VAL A 231 10.93 -32.92 15.88
CA VAL A 231 10.19 -33.20 17.12
C VAL A 231 11.12 -33.76 18.23
N ASP A 232 11.70 -32.82 18.99
CA ASP A 232 12.54 -32.91 20.20
C ASP A 232 11.84 -33.12 21.58
N PRO A 233 11.63 -34.31 22.19
CA PRO A 233 11.07 -34.39 23.55
C PRO A 233 11.87 -33.61 24.62
N GLN A 234 13.17 -33.38 24.40
CA GLN A 234 14.04 -32.60 25.29
C GLN A 234 13.77 -31.09 25.23
N LEU A 235 13.18 -30.60 24.13
CA LEU A 235 12.77 -29.20 23.98
C LEU A 235 11.50 -28.88 24.79
N ILE A 236 10.74 -29.91 25.19
CA ILE A 236 9.53 -29.76 26.01
C ILE A 236 9.91 -29.61 27.49
N ASN A 237 9.38 -28.56 28.13
CA ASN A 237 9.60 -28.31 29.56
C ASN A 237 9.24 -29.55 30.40
N ARG A 238 10.15 -29.94 31.31
CA ARG A 238 10.03 -31.12 32.17
C ARG A 238 8.73 -31.21 32.98
N ARG A 239 8.06 -30.08 33.24
CA ARG A 239 6.76 -30.06 33.94
C ARG A 239 5.62 -30.63 33.10
N TYR A 240 5.73 -30.63 31.77
CA TYR A 240 4.74 -31.21 30.87
C TYR A 240 5.02 -32.71 30.62
N PHE A 241 5.09 -33.47 31.72
CA PHE A 241 5.48 -34.89 31.70
C PHE A 241 4.67 -35.71 30.69
N GLY A 242 3.34 -35.56 30.66
CA GLY A 242 2.48 -36.32 29.74
C GLY A 242 2.74 -36.02 28.26
N ALA A 243 2.93 -34.75 27.89
CA ALA A 243 3.23 -34.37 26.51
C ALA A 243 4.59 -34.90 26.08
N ARG A 244 5.59 -34.80 26.96
CA ARG A 244 6.93 -35.32 26.70
C ARG A 244 6.94 -36.84 26.55
N GLN A 245 6.23 -37.57 27.42
CA GLN A 245 6.15 -39.02 27.33
C GLN A 245 5.46 -39.46 26.02
N TYR A 246 4.41 -38.75 25.60
CA TYR A 246 3.76 -38.98 24.31
C TYR A 246 4.69 -38.71 23.14
N VAL A 247 5.49 -37.65 23.15
CA VAL A 247 6.43 -37.37 22.07
C VAL A 247 7.60 -38.38 22.05
N GLU A 248 8.03 -38.87 23.21
CA GLU A 248 9.15 -39.81 23.35
C GLU A 248 8.77 -41.27 23.01
N HIS A 249 7.49 -41.65 23.17
CA HIS A 249 7.03 -43.04 23.03
C HIS A 249 5.75 -43.22 22.19
N GLY A 250 5.19 -42.14 21.64
CA GLY A 250 3.86 -42.12 21.01
C GLY A 250 3.81 -42.63 19.58
N ASP A 251 4.95 -42.93 18.95
CA ASP A 251 5.01 -43.75 17.74
C ASP A 251 4.81 -45.22 18.13
N ILE A 252 3.59 -45.55 18.53
CA ILE A 252 3.10 -46.92 18.49
C ILE A 252 2.19 -46.97 17.28
N ASP A 253 2.70 -47.52 16.19
CA ASP A 253 1.90 -48.22 15.19
C ASP A 253 0.97 -49.19 15.92
N ASN A 254 -0.23 -48.76 16.35
CA ASN A 254 -1.38 -49.57 16.76
C ASN A 254 -2.52 -48.66 17.28
N CYS A 255 -3.39 -48.25 16.37
CA CYS A 255 -4.85 -48.24 16.53
C CYS A 255 -5.48 -48.41 15.15
#